data_AF-A0A2W1JX10-F1
#
_entry.id   AF-A0A2W1JX10-F1
#
_cell.length_a   1.000
_cell.length_b   1.000
_cell.length_c   1.000
_cell.angle_alpha   90.00
_cell.angle_beta   90.00
_cell.angle_gamma   90.00
#
_symmetry.space_group_name_H-M   'P 1'
#
loop_
_entity.id
_entity.type
_entity.pdbx_description
1 polymer ?
#
loop_
_entity_poly.entity_id
_entity_poly.type
_entity_poly.pdbx_seq_one_letter_code
_entity_poly.pdbx_strand_id
1 'polypeptide(L)' 'MTSSKLIQTCIHSEVRLLGDIKADFSDRHIPKGTRGTIVERYDKPDAVAVDLAIPDTGLVGGYRYENVILTPPQFEIIKR' A
#
# COMPACT_ATOMS: atom_id res chain seq x y z
N MET A 1 2.56 -23.79 13.40
CA MET A 1 2.27 -22.38 13.73
C MET A 1 3.49 -21.57 13.37
N THR A 2 3.61 -21.19 12.09
CA THR A 2 4.80 -20.52 11.58
C THR A 2 4.77 -19.08 12.07
N SER A 3 5.79 -18.70 12.84
CA SER A 3 5.99 -17.35 13.33
C SER A 3 5.95 -16.38 12.14
N SER A 4 4.82 -15.67 11.99
CA SER A 4 4.73 -14.55 11.05
C SER A 4 5.68 -13.50 11.60
N LYS A 5 6.74 -13.23 10.84
CA LYS A 5 7.69 -12.16 11.10
C LYS A 5 6.85 -10.93 11.47
N LEU A 6 6.97 -10.46 12.72
CA LEU A 6 6.41 -9.18 13.15
C LEU A 6 7.10 -8.12 12.29
N ILE A 7 6.56 -7.86 11.10
CA ILE A 7 6.89 -6.67 10.36
C ILE A 7 6.29 -5.57 11.22
N GLN A 8 7.16 -4.92 11.99
CA GLN A 8 6.85 -3.72 12.72
C GLN A 8 6.56 -2.64 11.65
N THR A 9 5.32 -2.63 11.15
CA THR A 9 4.81 -1.66 10.18
C THR A 9 4.65 -0.34 10.91
N CYS A 10 5.63 0.55 10.74
CA CYS A 10 5.54 1.91 11.25
C CYS A 10 4.70 2.74 10.28
N ILE A 11 3.79 3.56 10.81
CA ILE A 11 3.17 4.62 10.02
C ILE A 11 4.30 5.46 9.40
N HIS A 12 4.07 5.94 8.17
CA HIS A 12 5.05 6.62 7.31
C HIS A 12 6.11 5.73 6.66
N SER A 13 6.10 4.41 6.88
CA SER A 13 6.95 3.51 6.10
C SER A 13 6.50 3.51 4.63
N GLU A 14 7.48 3.54 3.72
CA GLU A 14 7.25 3.37 2.30
C GLU A 14 7.12 1.88 1.99
N VAL A 15 6.13 1.54 1.19
CA VAL A 15 5.85 0.17 0.76
C VAL A 15 5.83 0.05 -0.75
N ARG A 16 5.96 -1.18 -1.23
CA ARG A 16 5.79 -1.55 -2.63
C ARG A 16 4.80 -2.70 -2.74
N LEU A 17 3.87 -2.62 -3.69
CA LEU A 17 2.92 -3.70 -3.98
C LEU A 17 3.63 -4.94 -4.55
N LEU A 18 3.27 -6.11 -4.02
CA LEU A 18 3.79 -7.42 -4.47
C LEU A 18 2.94 -8.06 -5.58
N GLY A 19 1.72 -7.56 -5.81
CA GLY A 19 0.80 -7.97 -6.86
C GLY A 19 -0.10 -6.82 -7.29
N ASP A 20 -0.94 -7.06 -8.30
CA ASP A 20 -1.95 -6.10 -8.72
C ASP A 20 -3.06 -6.00 -7.67
N ILE A 21 -3.50 -4.78 -7.38
CA ILE A 21 -4.52 -4.49 -6.36
C ILE A 21 -5.71 -3.80 -7.03
N LYS A 22 -6.92 -4.30 -6.78
CA LYS A 22 -8.14 -3.56 -7.11
C LYS A 22 -8.34 -2.49 -6.06
N ALA A 23 -8.57 -1.25 -6.47
CA ALA A 23 -8.88 -0.16 -5.55
C ALA A 23 -10.19 -0.44 -4.78
N ASP A 24 -10.25 0.01 -3.53
CA ASP A 24 -11.43 -0.21 -2.68
C ASP A 24 -12.62 0.67 -3.09
N PHE A 25 -12.35 1.86 -3.65
CA PHE A 25 -13.35 2.89 -3.96
C PHE A 25 -13.47 3.21 -5.45
N SER A 26 -12.81 2.43 -6.33
CA SER A 26 -12.92 2.58 -7.79
C SER A 26 -12.70 1.26 -8.51
N ASP A 27 -13.05 1.20 -9.80
CA ASP A 27 -12.79 0.03 -10.65
C ASP A 27 -11.32 -0.04 -11.14
N ARG A 28 -10.44 0.79 -10.57
CA ARG A 28 -9.05 0.88 -11.00
C ARG A 28 -8.27 -0.34 -10.53
N HIS A 29 -7.48 -0.88 -11.45
CA HIS A 29 -6.43 -1.84 -11.13
C HIS A 29 -5.11 -1.09 -10.93
N ILE A 30 -4.53 -1.22 -9.75
CA ILE A 30 -3.26 -0.63 -9.36
C ILE A 30 -2.18 -1.67 -9.61
N PRO A 31 -1.19 -1.38 -10.47
CA PRO A 31 -0.22 -2.38 -10.88
C PRO A 31 0.76 -2.74 -9.76
N LYS A 32 1.20 -4.00 -9.76
CA LYS A 32 2.34 -4.48 -8.98
C LYS A 32 3.52 -3.52 -9.09
N GLY A 33 4.24 -3.33 -7.99
CA GLY A 33 5.39 -2.45 -7.94
C GLY A 33 5.06 -0.98 -7.68
N THR A 34 3.78 -0.59 -7.69
CA THR A 34 3.34 0.73 -7.23
C THR A 34 3.79 0.96 -5.79
N ARG A 35 4.24 2.18 -5.51
CA ARG A 35 4.75 2.57 -4.20
C ARG A 35 3.74 3.44 -3.48
N GLY A 36 3.80 3.39 -2.16
CA GLY A 36 2.97 4.23 -1.32
C GLY A 36 3.49 4.32 0.09
N THR A 37 2.74 5.03 0.92
CA THR A 37 3.08 5.26 2.32
C THR A 37 1.99 4.72 3.22
N ILE A 38 2.36 4.01 4.28
CA ILE A 38 1.41 3.58 5.30
C ILE A 38 0.91 4.80 6.08
N VAL A 39 -0.39 4.98 6.14
CA VAL A 39 -1.04 6.09 6.85
C VAL A 39 -1.84 5.62 8.06
N GLU A 40 -2.27 4.36 8.10
CA GLU A 40 -3.00 3.77 9.21
C GLU A 40 -2.68 2.28 9.35
N ARG A 41 -2.82 1.73 10.57
CA ARG A 41 -2.71 0.29 10.85
C ARG A 41 -3.94 -0.21 11.58
N TYR A 42 -4.41 -1.38 11.18
CA TYR A 42 -5.50 -2.11 11.82
C TYR A 42 -4.95 -3.40 12.43
N ASP A 43 -5.29 -3.67 13.69
CA ASP A 43 -4.86 -4.90 14.36
C ASP A 43 -5.80 -6.09 14.07
N LYS A 44 -7.05 -5.82 13.65
CA LYS A 44 -8.08 -6.85 13.39
C LYS A 44 -9.00 -6.41 12.24
N PRO A 45 -8.84 -6.97 11.02
CA PRO A 45 -7.75 -7.85 10.59
C PRO A 45 -6.39 -7.13 10.60
N ASP A 46 -5.28 -7.89 10.64
CA ASP A 46 -3.93 -7.32 10.49
C ASP A 46 -3.77 -6.74 9.08
N ALA A 47 -3.87 -5.42 8.97
CA ALA A 47 -3.89 -4.69 7.72
C ALA A 47 -3.35 -3.27 7.91
N VAL A 48 -3.06 -2.60 6.79
CA VAL A 48 -2.61 -1.21 6.76
C VAL A 48 -3.37 -0.44 5.69
N ALA A 49 -3.72 0.82 5.96
CA ALA A 49 -4.12 1.75 4.92
C ALA A 49 -2.86 2.36 4.30
N VAL A 50 -2.82 2.38 2.97
CA VAL A 50 -1.67 2.88 2.20
C VAL A 50 -2.15 3.86 1.14
N ASP A 51 -1.55 5.05 1.15
CA ASP A 51 -1.69 6.01 0.04
C ASP A 51 -0.70 5.63 -1.06
N LEU A 52 -1.21 5.07 -2.15
CA LEU A 52 -0.43 4.66 -3.32
C LEU A 52 -0.32 5.80 -4.32
N ALA A 53 0.91 6.09 -4.74
CA ALA A 53 1.21 7.10 -5.75
C ALA A 53 1.20 6.47 -7.15
N ILE A 54 0.13 6.70 -7.91
CA ILE A 54 -0.04 6.19 -9.28
C ILE A 54 0.38 7.30 -10.25
N PRO A 55 1.36 7.07 -11.14
CA PRO A 55 1.77 8.08 -12.13
C PRO A 55 0.59 8.56 -12.98
N ASP A 56 0.41 9.87 -13.09
CA ASP A 56 -0.63 10.52 -13.89
C ASP A 56 -0.06 11.83 -14.47
N THR A 57 0.34 11.80 -15.74
CA THR A 57 0.97 12.94 -16.43
C THR A 57 0.00 14.10 -16.69
N GLY A 58 -1.30 13.91 -16.45
CA GLY A 58 -2.30 14.98 -16.55
C GLY A 58 -2.40 15.86 -15.31
N LEU A 59 -1.73 15.50 -14.21
CA LEU A 59 -1.75 16.24 -12.95
C LEU A 59 -0.45 17.03 -12.76
N VAL A 60 -0.55 18.25 -12.23
CA VAL A 60 0.63 19.11 -11.93
C VAL A 60 1.64 18.40 -11.03
N GLY A 61 1.16 17.59 -10.09
CA GLY A 61 2.00 16.80 -9.19
C GLY A 61 2.54 15.50 -9.79
N GLY A 62 2.16 15.13 -11.03
CA GLY A 62 2.60 13.91 -11.72
C GLY A 62 2.04 12.60 -11.17
N TYR A 63 1.26 12.64 -10.09
CA TYR A 63 0.70 11.48 -9.43
C TYR A 63 -0.74 11.71 -9.02
N ARG A 64 -1.53 10.65 -9.14
CA ARG A 64 -2.82 10.48 -8.47
C ARG A 64 -2.63 9.56 -7.28
N TYR A 65 -3.24 9.91 -6.16
CA TYR A 65 -3.20 9.09 -4.96
C TYR A 65 -4.49 8.28 -4.83
N GLU A 66 -4.35 7.01 -4.46
CA GLU A 66 -5.44 6.11 -4.11
C GLU A 66 -5.14 5.51 -2.74
N ASN A 67 -6.09 5.60 -1.81
CA ASN A 67 -5.98 4.96 -0.50
C ASN A 67 -6.56 3.54 -0.59
N VAL A 68 -5.76 2.55 -0.18
CA VAL A 68 -6.18 1.14 -0.19
C VAL A 68 -5.83 0.43 1.10
N ILE A 69 -6.61 -0.61 1.42
CA ILE A 69 -6.35 -1.50 2.56
C ILE A 69 -5.54 -2.70 2.08
N LEU A 70 -4.34 -2.88 2.63
CA LEU A 70 -3.45 -3.99 2.30
C LEU A 70 -3.22 -4.91 3.50
N THR A 71 -3.25 -6.21 3.23
CA THR A 71 -2.79 -7.26 4.15
C THR A 71 -1.29 -7.54 3.94
N PRO A 72 -0.57 -8.08 4.94
CA PRO A 72 0.88 -8.29 4.86
C PRO A 72 1.39 -9.02 3.59
N PRO A 73 0.68 -10.01 3.01
CA PRO A 73 1.13 -10.66 1.77
C PRO A 73 1.10 -9.77 0.51
N GLN A 74 0.40 -8.62 0.55
CA GLN A 74 0.18 -7.77 -0.62
C GLN A 74 1.27 -6.71 -0.83
N PHE A 75 2.16 -6.51 0.15
CA PHE A 75 3.19 -5.49 0.09
C PHE A 75 4.48 -5.90 0.79
N GLU A 76 5.55 -5.18 0.50
CA GLU A 76 6.78 -5.20 1.29
C GLU A 76 7.16 -3.77 1.70
N ILE A 77 7.76 -3.61 2.87
CA ILE A 77 8.34 -2.33 3.30
C ILE A 77 9.67 -2.14 2.57
N ILE A 78 9.83 -1.00 1.90
CA ILE A 78 11.06 -0.62 1.21
C ILE A 78 11.82 0.52 1.90
N LYS A 79 11.15 1.29 2.78
CA LYS A 79 11.78 2.33 3.62
C LYS A 79 10.99 2.53 4.92
N ARG A 80 11.69 2.89 6.01
CA ARG A 80 11.09 3.25 7.30
C ARG A 80 11.30 4.73 7.61
#